data_AF-A0A3D0H372-F1
#
_entry.id   AF-A0A3D0H372-F1
#
_cell.length_a   1.000
_cell.length_b   1.000
_cell.length_c   1.000
_cell.angle_alpha   90.00
_cell.angle_beta   90.00
_cell.angle_gamma   90.00
#
_symmetry.space_group_name_H-M   'P 1'
#
loop_
_entity.id
_entity.type
_entity.pdbx_description
1 polymer ?
#
loop_
_entity_poly.entity_id
_entity_poly.type
_entity_poly.pdbx_seq_one_letter_code
_entity_poly.pdbx_strand_id
1 'polypeptide(L)'
;PWAMQANPFQPYQVNLLVDNSENHGQPIVVEHNPNYKNLFGTIDRAVDRSGMWTTDFNRIHVGSLVKANGGFLVLNLRDTLMEPGVWQGLKRALMTDRMEIETFDPFYLFTTTGMKPEPIELDIKVVIVAESRLYYQLRYY
;
A
#
# COMPACT_ATOMS: atom_id res chain seq x y z
N PRO A 1 33.52 -15.35 -20.27
CA PRO A 1 32.23 -14.67 -20.53
C PRO A 1 31.06 -15.55 -20.06
N TRP A 2 30.79 -15.55 -18.76
CA TRP A 2 29.70 -16.30 -18.15
C TRP A 2 28.56 -15.32 -17.97
N ALA A 3 27.66 -15.29 -18.97
CA ALA A 3 26.34 -14.72 -18.75
C ALA A 3 25.70 -15.55 -17.64
N MET A 4 25.58 -14.98 -16.44
CA MET A 4 24.73 -15.54 -15.40
C MET A 4 23.36 -15.78 -16.05
N GLN A 5 23.00 -17.04 -16.27
CA GLN A 5 21.68 -17.40 -16.76
C GLN A 5 20.68 -16.79 -15.79
N ALA A 6 19.86 -15.84 -16.29
CA ALA A 6 18.74 -15.32 -15.54
C ALA A 6 17.93 -16.52 -15.05
N ASN A 7 17.63 -16.57 -13.75
CA ASN A 7 16.97 -17.72 -13.15
C ASN A 7 15.62 -17.93 -13.86
N PRO A 8 15.42 -19.03 -14.62
CA PRO A 8 14.21 -19.23 -15.40
C PRO A 8 12.97 -19.39 -14.51
N PHE A 9 13.16 -19.67 -13.22
CA PHE A 9 12.09 -19.79 -12.23
C PHE A 9 11.71 -18.47 -11.57
N GLN A 10 12.39 -17.36 -11.88
CA GLN A 10 12.08 -16.06 -11.30
C GLN A 10 10.61 -15.64 -11.48
N PRO A 11 9.96 -15.83 -12.64
CA PRO A 11 8.54 -15.51 -12.81
C PRO A 11 7.56 -16.36 -11.98
N TYR A 12 8.02 -17.47 -11.40
CA TYR A 12 7.20 -18.41 -10.63
C TYR A 12 7.44 -18.32 -9.12
N GLN A 13 8.26 -17.38 -8.65
CA GLN A 13 8.39 -17.15 -7.21
C GLN A 13 7.09 -16.59 -6.64
N VAL A 14 6.93 -16.72 -5.33
CA VAL A 14 5.77 -16.21 -4.60
C VAL A 14 6.24 -15.10 -3.68
N ASN A 15 5.59 -13.94 -3.76
CA ASN A 15 5.78 -12.86 -2.81
C ASN A 15 4.67 -12.93 -1.75
N LEU A 16 5.02 -13.40 -0.55
CA LEU A 16 4.09 -13.41 0.59
C LEU A 16 3.93 -11.98 1.13
N LEU A 17 2.79 -11.36 0.83
CA LEU A 17 2.54 -9.96 1.19
C LEU A 17 2.21 -9.76 2.68
N VAL A 18 1.42 -10.66 3.26
CA VAL A 18 1.01 -10.63 4.67
C VAL A 18 1.06 -12.06 5.21
N ASP A 19 1.73 -12.23 6.35
CA ASP A 19 1.73 -13.49 7.11
C ASP A 19 0.89 -13.31 8.38
N ASN A 20 -0.17 -14.12 8.49
CA ASN A 20 -1.06 -14.16 9.65
C ASN A 20 -1.01 -15.52 10.36
N SER A 21 -0.03 -16.38 10.07
CA SER A 21 0.04 -17.76 10.58
C SER A 21 0.08 -17.86 12.11
N GLU A 22 0.72 -16.89 12.77
CA GLU A 22 0.79 -16.82 14.24
C GLU A 22 -0.33 -15.98 14.87
N ASN A 23 -1.22 -15.42 14.06
CA ASN A 23 -2.25 -14.49 14.52
C ASN A 23 -3.55 -15.23 14.80
N HIS A 24 -3.93 -15.35 16.07
CA HIS A 24 -5.11 -16.10 16.50
C HIS A 24 -6.41 -15.28 16.54
N GLY A 25 -6.36 -14.00 16.20
CA GLY A 25 -7.49 -13.07 16.22
C GLY A 25 -7.58 -12.20 14.97
N GLN A 26 -8.55 -11.27 14.96
CA GLN A 26 -8.66 -10.28 13.88
C GLN A 26 -7.44 -9.34 13.91
N PRO A 27 -6.84 -9.02 12.75
CA PRO A 27 -5.69 -8.13 12.70
C PRO A 27 -6.08 -6.71 13.14
N ILE A 28 -5.32 -6.13 14.06
CA ILE A 28 -5.49 -4.74 14.50
C ILE A 28 -4.19 -4.01 14.19
N VAL A 29 -4.23 -3.12 13.20
CA VAL A 29 -3.08 -2.32 12.80
C VAL A 29 -3.31 -0.88 13.24
N VAL A 30 -2.36 -0.33 14.00
CA VAL A 30 -2.34 1.09 14.34
C VAL A 30 -1.30 1.76 13.46
N GLU A 31 -1.75 2.64 12.58
CA GLU A 31 -0.85 3.39 11.70
C GLU A 31 -0.61 4.79 12.28
N HIS A 32 0.62 5.00 12.73
CA HIS A 32 1.05 6.24 13.36
C HIS A 32 1.54 7.28 12.35
N ASN A 33 1.95 6.85 11.15
CA ASN A 33 2.45 7.73 10.10
C ASN A 33 1.75 7.43 8.77
N PRO A 34 0.51 7.92 8.59
CA PRO A 34 -0.38 7.55 7.49
C PRO A 34 0.01 8.21 6.16
N ASN A 35 1.26 8.09 5.74
CA ASN A 35 1.68 8.50 4.39
C ASN A 35 1.14 7.52 3.34
N TYR A 36 1.12 7.95 2.07
CA TYR A 36 0.54 7.15 0.98
C TYR A 36 1.18 5.76 0.87
N LYS A 37 2.51 5.67 0.96
CA LYS A 37 3.24 4.39 0.84
C LYS A 37 2.94 3.45 2.00
N ASN A 38 2.84 3.97 3.22
CA ASN A 38 2.56 3.19 4.41
C ASN A 38 1.14 2.64 4.40
N LEU A 39 0.16 3.41 3.93
CA LEU A 39 -1.23 2.96 3.89
C LEU A 39 -1.53 2.05 2.71
N PHE A 40 -1.14 2.47 1.52
CA PHE A 40 -1.54 1.83 0.27
C PHE A 40 -0.49 0.85 -0.26
N GLY A 41 0.72 0.88 0.29
CA GLY A 41 1.84 0.12 -0.23
C GLY A 41 2.56 0.86 -1.36
N THR A 42 3.57 0.20 -1.91
CA THR A 42 4.37 0.75 -3.00
C THR A 42 5.01 -0.38 -3.80
N ILE A 43 5.42 -0.07 -5.02
CA ILE A 43 6.21 -0.98 -5.84
C ILE A 43 7.59 -0.34 -6.00
N ASP A 44 8.59 -0.93 -5.36
CA ASP A 44 9.94 -0.39 -5.41
C ASP A 44 10.58 -0.65 -6.77
N ARG A 45 11.29 0.34 -7.29
CA ARG A 45 12.07 0.21 -8.53
C ARG A 45 13.51 -0.16 -8.20
N ALA A 46 14.07 -1.13 -8.91
CA ALA A 46 15.52 -1.38 -8.92
C ALA A 46 16.15 -0.73 -10.14
N VAL A 47 17.38 -0.26 -9.99
CA VAL A 47 18.28 -0.13 -11.12
C VAL A 47 19.08 -1.43 -11.20
N ASP A 48 18.93 -2.17 -12.29
CA ASP A 48 19.76 -3.34 -12.56
C ASP A 48 21.23 -2.92 -12.76
N ARG A 49 22.17 -3.88 -12.67
CA ARG A 49 23.61 -3.65 -12.92
C ARG A 49 23.90 -3.08 -14.31
N SER A 50 22.98 -3.21 -15.25
CA SER A 50 23.00 -2.61 -16.59
C SER A 50 22.60 -1.13 -16.63
N GLY A 51 22.16 -0.54 -15.51
CA GLY A 51 21.64 0.83 -15.45
C GLY A 51 20.17 0.95 -15.88
N MET A 52 19.52 -0.16 -16.24
CA MET A 52 18.11 -0.19 -16.64
C MET A 52 17.20 -0.32 -15.41
N TRP A 53 16.13 0.46 -15.37
CA TRP A 53 15.10 0.32 -14.34
C TRP A 53 14.34 -0.98 -14.55
N THR A 54 14.45 -1.91 -13.59
CA THR A 54 13.70 -3.16 -13.58
C THR A 54 12.82 -3.22 -12.34
N THR A 55 11.59 -3.70 -12.52
CA THR A 55 10.59 -3.83 -11.47
C THR A 55 10.05 -5.26 -11.53
N ASP A 56 10.11 -5.97 -10.41
CA ASP A 56 9.68 -7.37 -10.31
C ASP A 56 8.65 -7.53 -9.18
N PHE A 57 7.77 -8.53 -9.23
CA PHE A 57 6.64 -8.72 -8.30
C PHE A 57 7.09 -8.91 -6.85
N ASN A 58 8.33 -9.37 -6.63
CA ASN A 58 8.96 -9.42 -5.31
C ASN A 58 9.20 -8.05 -4.67
N ARG A 59 9.02 -6.94 -5.41
CA ARG A 59 9.20 -5.56 -4.92
C ARG A 59 7.88 -4.87 -4.59
N ILE A 60 6.79 -5.61 -4.64
CA ILE A 60 5.48 -5.14 -4.20
C ILE A 60 5.48 -5.22 -2.67
N HIS A 61 5.37 -4.05 -2.04
CA HIS A 61 5.20 -3.92 -0.59
C HIS A 61 3.78 -3.47 -0.31
N VAL A 62 3.08 -4.21 0.54
CA VAL A 62 1.72 -3.84 0.96
C VAL A 62 1.73 -2.88 2.14
N GLY A 63 0.76 -1.99 2.14
CA GLY A 63 0.53 -1.05 3.22
C GLY A 63 -0.32 -1.61 4.36
N SER A 64 -0.46 -0.79 5.40
CA SER A 64 -1.24 -1.06 6.62
C SER A 64 -2.70 -1.40 6.34
N LEU A 65 -3.26 -0.93 5.22
CA LEU A 65 -4.63 -1.18 4.82
C LEU A 65 -4.85 -2.65 4.41
N VAL A 66 -3.89 -3.25 3.70
CA VAL A 66 -3.94 -4.68 3.36
C VAL A 66 -3.53 -5.54 4.57
N LYS A 67 -2.60 -5.08 5.41
CA LYS A 67 -2.20 -5.78 6.63
C LYS A 67 -3.35 -5.91 7.65
N ALA A 68 -4.25 -4.93 7.67
CA ALA A 68 -5.43 -4.92 8.52
C ALA A 68 -6.67 -5.58 7.89
N ASN A 69 -6.53 -6.17 6.70
CA ASN A 69 -7.63 -6.83 6.01
C ASN A 69 -8.17 -8.00 6.85
N GLY A 70 -9.49 -8.09 7.01
CA GLY A 70 -10.19 -9.00 7.92
C GLY A 70 -10.30 -8.50 9.37
N GLY A 71 -9.94 -7.25 9.65
CA GLY A 71 -9.92 -6.69 11.00
C GLY A 71 -10.06 -5.17 11.05
N PHE A 72 -9.17 -4.51 11.80
CA PHE A 72 -9.27 -3.08 12.12
C PHE A 72 -7.99 -2.31 11.78
N LEU A 73 -8.17 -1.14 11.17
CA LEU A 73 -7.11 -0.15 11.00
C LEU A 73 -7.44 1.10 11.81
N VAL A 74 -6.53 1.48 12.71
CA VAL A 74 -6.64 2.67 13.53
C VAL A 74 -5.77 3.78 12.96
N LEU A 75 -6.35 4.96 12.74
CA LEU A 75 -5.68 6.12 12.15
C LEU A 75 -5.94 7.40 12.93
N ASN A 76 -4.95 8.30 12.96
CA ASN A 76 -5.16 9.67 13.41
C ASN A 76 -5.72 10.52 12.25
N LEU A 77 -6.87 11.16 12.44
CA LEU A 77 -7.51 11.99 11.41
C LEU A 77 -6.63 13.15 10.98
N ARG A 78 -5.93 13.80 11.92
CA ARG A 78 -5.11 14.97 11.63
C ARG A 78 -3.99 14.62 10.65
N ASP A 79 -3.28 13.54 10.94
CA ASP A 79 -2.14 13.10 10.14
C ASP A 79 -2.62 12.60 8.77
N THR A 80 -3.76 11.89 8.74
CA THR A 80 -4.40 11.40 7.51
C THR A 80 -4.85 12.54 6.58
N LEU A 81 -5.31 13.67 7.13
CA LEU A 81 -5.72 14.85 6.35
C LEU A 81 -4.53 15.70 5.90
N MET A 82 -3.44 15.71 6.67
CA MET A 82 -2.23 16.47 6.34
C MET A 82 -1.46 15.84 5.18
N GLU A 83 -1.49 14.52 5.05
CA GLU A 83 -0.79 13.81 3.98
C GLU A 83 -1.52 13.94 2.62
N PRO A 84 -0.84 14.46 1.57
CA PRO A 84 -1.47 14.67 0.27
C PRO A 84 -2.00 13.36 -0.36
N GLY A 85 -3.25 13.41 -0.82
CA GLY A 85 -3.88 12.29 -1.54
C GLY A 85 -4.32 11.12 -0.67
N VAL A 86 -3.88 11.05 0.60
CA VAL A 86 -4.19 9.94 1.50
C VAL A 86 -5.68 9.87 1.82
N TRP A 87 -6.28 10.97 2.26
CA TRP A 87 -7.72 11.00 2.59
C TRP A 87 -8.61 10.61 1.40
N GLN A 88 -8.25 11.06 0.20
CA GLN A 88 -9.03 10.71 -1.01
C GLN A 88 -8.80 9.26 -1.43
N GLY A 89 -7.56 8.77 -1.34
CA GLY A 89 -7.24 7.36 -1.55
C GLY A 89 -7.99 6.45 -0.59
N LEU A 90 -8.06 6.84 0.69
CA LEU A 90 -8.73 6.06 1.74
C LEU A 90 -10.23 5.98 1.47
N LYS A 91 -10.88 7.12 1.21
CA LYS A 91 -12.30 7.13 0.83
C LYS A 91 -12.57 6.29 -0.41
N ARG A 92 -11.74 6.41 -1.45
CA ARG A 92 -11.87 5.62 -2.68
C ARG A 92 -11.79 4.13 -2.38
N ALA A 93 -10.76 3.69 -1.67
CA ALA A 93 -10.55 2.28 -1.34
C ALA A 93 -11.72 1.70 -0.52
N LEU A 94 -12.23 2.46 0.46
CA LEU A 94 -13.38 2.07 1.29
C LEU A 94 -14.73 2.14 0.57
N MET A 95 -14.87 2.99 -0.46
CA MET A 95 -16.09 3.06 -1.27
C MET A 95 -16.16 1.95 -2.31
N THR A 96 -15.00 1.47 -2.78
CA THR A 96 -14.90 0.42 -3.79
C THR A 96 -14.67 -0.97 -3.20
N ASP A 97 -14.46 -1.07 -1.88
CA ASP A 97 -14.04 -2.28 -1.16
C ASP A 97 -12.83 -2.97 -1.82
N ARG A 98 -11.95 -2.16 -2.43
CA ARG A 98 -10.85 -2.63 -3.27
C ARG A 98 -9.64 -1.75 -3.12
N MET A 99 -8.49 -2.38 -3.13
CA MET A 99 -7.20 -1.74 -3.01
C MET A 99 -6.32 -1.98 -4.24
N GLU A 100 -5.89 -0.92 -4.89
CA GLU A 100 -4.98 -0.97 -6.03
C GLU A 100 -3.60 -0.44 -5.62
N ILE A 101 -2.58 -1.30 -5.68
CA ILE A 101 -1.21 -0.87 -5.41
C ILE A 101 -0.68 -0.15 -6.65
N GLU A 102 -0.50 1.16 -6.50
CA GLU A 102 0.02 2.02 -7.56
C GLU A 102 1.54 2.22 -7.41
N THR A 103 2.22 2.45 -8.53
CA THR A 103 3.59 2.98 -8.49
C THR A 103 3.52 4.45 -8.10
N PHE A 104 3.92 4.78 -6.86
CA PHE A 104 3.97 6.17 -6.42
C PHE A 104 5.15 6.90 -7.09
N ASP A 105 4.87 7.63 -8.16
CA ASP A 105 5.83 8.47 -8.88
C ASP A 105 5.41 9.94 -8.76
N PRO A 106 6.03 10.73 -7.85
CA PRO A 106 5.65 12.13 -7.64
C PRO A 106 5.92 13.03 -8.85
N PHE A 107 6.64 12.55 -9.87
CA PHE A 107 7.05 13.36 -11.01
C PHE A 107 6.46 12.92 -12.35
N TYR A 108 5.77 11.77 -12.47
CA TYR A 108 5.17 11.25 -13.73
C TYR A 108 6.09 11.22 -14.98
N LEU A 109 7.37 11.61 -14.85
CA LEU A 109 8.30 11.88 -15.94
C LEU A 109 8.98 10.61 -16.47
N PHE A 110 8.87 9.50 -15.73
CA PHE A 110 9.52 8.22 -16.06
C PHE A 110 8.54 7.05 -15.92
N THR A 111 7.44 7.06 -16.68
CA THR A 111 6.52 5.92 -16.75
C THR A 111 7.05 4.86 -17.73
N THR A 112 8.16 4.20 -17.39
CA THR A 112 8.56 2.95 -18.03
C THR A 112 7.80 1.81 -17.35
N THR A 113 6.84 1.20 -18.07
CA THR A 113 6.18 -0.08 -17.75
C THR A 113 6.01 -0.37 -16.25
N GLY A 114 5.09 0.34 -15.59
CA GLY A 114 4.71 0.01 -14.22
C GLY A 114 3.95 -1.31 -14.19
N MET A 115 4.30 -2.22 -13.27
CA MET A 115 3.45 -3.37 -12.99
C MET A 115 2.11 -2.88 -12.45
N LYS A 116 1.01 -3.43 -12.99
CA LYS A 116 -0.34 -3.20 -12.49
C LYS A 116 -0.84 -4.50 -11.84
N PRO A 117 -0.65 -4.68 -10.52
CA PRO A 117 -1.18 -5.84 -9.83
C PRO A 117 -2.70 -5.83 -9.87
N GLU A 118 -3.29 -7.01 -9.72
CA GLU A 118 -4.73 -7.14 -9.56
C GLU A 118 -5.20 -6.43 -8.28
N PRO A 119 -6.36 -5.76 -8.28
CA PRO A 119 -6.91 -5.15 -7.08
C PRO A 119 -7.14 -6.19 -5.97
N ILE A 120 -6.83 -5.82 -4.73
CA ILE A 120 -7.05 -6.65 -3.54
C ILE A 120 -8.42 -6.30 -2.94
N GLU A 121 -9.27 -7.29 -2.72
CA GLU A 121 -10.56 -7.09 -2.04
C GLU A 121 -10.33 -6.75 -0.55
N LEU A 122 -11.06 -5.76 -0.06
CA LEU A 122 -10.95 -5.24 1.30
C LEU A 122 -12.19 -5.60 2.12
N ASP A 123 -11.96 -6.24 3.26
CA ASP A 123 -12.90 -6.43 4.36
C ASP A 123 -12.28 -5.84 5.63
N ILE A 124 -12.43 -4.53 5.82
CA ILE A 124 -11.72 -3.81 6.89
C ILE A 124 -12.61 -2.78 7.57
N LYS A 125 -12.45 -2.64 8.89
CA LYS A 125 -13.07 -1.58 9.67
C LYS A 125 -12.03 -0.51 10.02
N VAL A 126 -12.28 0.72 9.58
CA VAL A 126 -11.39 1.85 9.89
C VAL A 126 -11.89 2.61 11.12
N VAL A 127 -11.03 2.73 12.13
CA VAL A 127 -11.27 3.50 13.35
C VAL A 127 -10.45 4.78 13.29
N ILE A 128 -11.15 5.91 13.21
CA ILE A 128 -10.52 7.23 13.18
C ILE A 128 -10.47 7.82 14.59
N VAL A 129 -9.26 8.17 15.03
CA VAL A 129 -9.01 8.91 16.27
C VAL A 129 -8.78 10.37 15.92
N ALA A 130 -9.55 11.27 16.54
CA ALA A 130 -9.47 12.70 16.28
C ALA A 130 -9.77 13.52 17.54
N GLU A 131 -9.22 14.73 17.60
CA GLU A 131 -9.70 15.73 18.54
C GLU A 131 -11.12 16.15 18.17
N SER A 132 -11.98 16.41 19.16
CA SER A 132 -13.38 16.74 18.94
C SER A 132 -13.58 17.90 17.97
N ARG A 133 -12.72 18.93 18.06
CA ARG A 133 -12.77 20.10 17.16
C ARG A 133 -12.56 19.73 15.69
N LEU A 134 -11.61 18.86 15.39
CA LEU A 134 -11.28 18.42 14.03
C LEU A 134 -12.41 17.56 13.46
N TYR A 135 -13.00 16.69 14.27
CA TYR A 135 -14.18 15.91 13.89
C TYR A 135 -15.35 16.81 13.48
N TYR A 136 -15.64 17.87 14.24
CA TYR A 136 -16.71 18.81 13.86
C TYR A 136 -16.41 19.53 12.56
N GLN A 137 -15.16 19.90 12.28
CA GLN A 137 -14.78 20.52 11.01
C GLN A 137 -15.03 19.60 9.81
N LEU A 138 -14.74 18.30 9.96
CA LEU A 138 -15.01 17.30 8.93
C LEU A 138 -16.51 17.12 8.68
N ARG A 139 -17.36 17.29 9.70
CA ARG A 139 -18.82 17.20 9.56
C ARG A 139 -19.43 18.33 8.74
N TYR A 140 -18.78 19.49 8.70
CA TYR A 140 -19.24 20.63 7.91
C TYR A 140 -18.71 20.64 6.47
N TYR A 141 -17.86 19.67 6.10
CA TYR A 141 -17.22 19.54 4.80
C TYR A 141 -17.87 18.44 3.97
#